data_AF-A0A9Q7XB67-F1
#
_entry.id   AF-A0A9Q7XB67-F1
#
_cell.length_a   1.000
_cell.length_b   1.000
_cell.length_c   1.000
_cell.angle_alpha   90.00
_cell.angle_beta   90.00
_cell.angle_gamma   90.00
#
_symmetry.space_group_name_H-M   'P 1'
#
loop_
_entity.id
_entity.type
_entity.pdbx_description
1 polymer ?
#
loop_
_entity_poly.entity_id
_entity_poly.type
_entity_poly.pdbx_seq_one_letter_code
_entity_poly.pdbx_strand_id
1 'polypeptide(L)'
;MDDTTSAVKRAGSAVDTEEDFSAVSTTTAPSESAFEDLAISETDSNVRVASSDTGSAASAASAATPATAVTGTGDNVNDAVPAPAPARQPAEPTQHATRADSASLSTSSSGLVLFDLTDKANGTACFSPHTIKTILDLKLLNVGYERQRLTFIQIRNDLAERIADNVTVPALELSDGSHIVDSWNIAEYLERRHPEGYRIFGNSSTKRLAAMLNQFGKTVLAPHIGPLAQKGVHGMFDDESARYFAEVKIGKQRWAKISGMTQAERDAHVQQAIAKLEVVNAMLTCEGGPDSTPRHPIESVVDASSSSQFVGANGGASGGVRSASRSKQPLWFAGGEEPTHADFVLFGWYVFSRAAGEKVAREIWFAHKPIKKWVEAMLEWCGDLANDFV
;
A
#
# COMPACT_ATOMS: atom_id res chain seq x y z
N MET A 1 21.82 -20.60 38.65
CA MET A 1 22.60 -20.45 37.41
C MET A 1 22.02 -21.45 36.46
N ASP A 2 21.13 -20.99 35.58
CA ASP A 2 20.80 -21.60 34.30
C ASP A 2 19.98 -20.54 33.56
N ASP A 3 20.61 -19.94 32.56
CA ASP A 3 20.13 -18.77 31.82
C ASP A 3 19.86 -19.24 30.38
N THR A 4 18.64 -19.74 30.15
CA THR A 4 18.15 -20.13 28.81
C THR A 4 17.73 -18.87 28.05
N THR A 5 18.70 -18.23 27.40
CA THR A 5 18.45 -17.21 26.39
C THR A 5 18.08 -17.89 25.07
N SER A 6 16.86 -17.66 24.60
CA SER A 6 16.38 -18.12 23.30
C SER A 6 17.19 -17.44 22.19
N ALA A 7 17.92 -18.22 21.40
CA ALA A 7 18.76 -17.72 20.32
C ALA A 7 17.90 -17.48 19.06
N VAL A 8 17.72 -16.20 18.70
CA VAL A 8 17.22 -15.80 17.38
C VAL A 8 18.10 -16.44 16.30
N LYS A 9 17.50 -17.19 15.37
CA LYS A 9 18.20 -17.72 14.19
C LYS A 9 18.83 -16.56 13.42
N ARG A 10 20.16 -16.50 13.39
CA ARG A 10 20.92 -15.59 12.53
C ARG A 10 20.66 -16.01 11.07
N ALA A 11 19.83 -15.27 10.36
CA ALA A 11 19.80 -15.33 8.90
C ALA A 11 21.08 -14.66 8.37
N GLY A 12 21.85 -15.42 7.59
CA GLY A 12 23.08 -14.95 6.96
C GLY A 12 22.78 -13.85 5.96
N SER A 13 23.54 -12.76 6.05
CA SER A 13 23.65 -11.75 5.00
C SER A 13 24.19 -12.44 3.75
N ALA A 14 23.40 -12.47 2.67
CA ALA A 14 23.98 -12.66 1.35
C ALA A 14 24.88 -11.46 1.09
N VAL A 15 26.17 -11.75 0.95
CA VAL A 15 27.21 -10.83 0.49
C VAL A 15 27.14 -10.88 -1.03
N ASP A 16 26.64 -9.83 -1.66
CA ASP A 16 26.89 -9.64 -3.09
C ASP A 16 28.06 -8.67 -3.24
N THR A 17 29.15 -9.26 -3.71
CA THR A 17 30.40 -8.65 -4.12
C THR A 17 30.18 -7.66 -5.26
N GLU A 18 30.79 -6.49 -5.13
CA GLU A 18 30.93 -5.50 -6.19
C GLU A 18 31.68 -6.08 -7.39
N GLU A 19 31.16 -5.85 -8.60
CA GLU A 19 31.95 -5.87 -9.83
C GLU A 19 31.98 -4.47 -10.45
N ASP A 20 33.22 -4.06 -10.69
CA ASP A 20 33.75 -2.81 -11.19
C ASP A 20 33.35 -2.54 -12.66
N PHE A 21 32.90 -1.32 -12.93
CA PHE A 21 33.00 -0.70 -14.26
C PHE A 21 33.36 0.79 -14.14
N SER A 22 34.66 1.06 -14.11
CA SER A 22 35.28 2.26 -14.71
C SER A 22 34.96 2.32 -16.22
N ALA A 23 34.73 3.43 -16.93
CA ALA A 23 34.95 4.86 -16.73
C ALA A 23 34.04 5.65 -17.70
N VAL A 24 33.68 6.89 -17.34
CA VAL A 24 33.89 8.15 -18.13
C VAL A 24 33.15 9.31 -17.44
N SER A 25 33.92 10.37 -17.18
CA SER A 25 33.56 11.63 -16.51
C SER A 25 32.43 12.41 -17.18
N THR A 26 31.63 13.18 -16.40
CA THR A 26 31.64 14.66 -16.38
C THR A 26 30.63 15.25 -15.37
N THR A 27 31.12 16.17 -14.53
CA THR A 27 30.46 17.24 -13.75
C THR A 27 29.66 16.92 -12.48
N THR A 28 30.01 17.69 -11.45
CA THR A 28 29.83 17.51 -10.02
C THR A 28 28.55 18.17 -9.49
N ALA A 29 27.70 17.42 -8.80
CA ALA A 29 26.80 17.90 -7.73
C ALA A 29 26.57 16.73 -6.75
N PRO A 30 26.62 16.93 -5.41
CA PRO A 30 26.62 15.83 -4.46
C PRO A 30 25.21 15.22 -4.36
N SER A 31 25.08 13.98 -4.81
CA SER A 31 23.89 13.14 -4.70
C SER A 31 23.86 12.43 -3.34
N GLU A 32 22.94 12.83 -2.45
CA GLU A 32 22.46 11.98 -1.38
C GLU A 32 21.21 11.24 -1.87
N SER A 33 21.34 9.95 -2.18
CA SER A 33 20.18 9.08 -2.39
C SER A 33 20.52 7.65 -1.99
N ALA A 34 20.46 7.39 -0.69
CA ALA A 34 20.38 6.05 -0.09
C ALA A 34 19.10 5.97 0.77
N PHE A 35 17.94 6.17 0.13
CA PHE A 35 16.64 6.33 0.80
C PHE A 35 15.67 5.15 0.57
N GLU A 36 16.07 4.07 -0.10
CA GLU A 36 15.15 3.00 -0.52
C GLU A 36 14.67 2.05 0.59
N ASP A 37 15.28 2.04 1.78
CA ASP A 37 15.04 0.96 2.76
C ASP A 37 14.19 1.36 3.97
N LEU A 38 13.21 2.26 3.78
CA LEU A 38 12.44 2.92 4.85
C LEU A 38 10.96 2.61 4.91
N ALA A 39 10.35 2.38 3.76
CA ALA A 39 9.07 1.73 3.70
C ALA A 39 9.33 0.24 3.82
N ILE A 40 8.50 -0.47 4.58
CA ILE A 40 8.51 -1.92 4.60
C ILE A 40 8.57 -2.40 3.14
N SER A 41 9.67 -3.07 2.77
CA SER A 41 9.82 -3.68 1.44
C SER A 41 8.72 -4.73 1.33
N GLU A 42 7.63 -4.33 0.70
CA GLU A 42 6.55 -5.19 0.22
C GLU A 42 6.94 -5.84 -1.13
N THR A 43 8.14 -5.53 -1.66
CA THR A 43 8.46 -5.77 -3.07
C THR A 43 9.00 -7.16 -3.43
N ASP A 44 9.20 -8.09 -2.48
CA ASP A 44 9.77 -9.40 -2.80
C ASP A 44 8.97 -10.61 -2.25
N SER A 45 7.64 -10.61 -2.34
CA SER A 45 6.85 -11.79 -1.97
C SER A 45 5.69 -12.07 -2.92
N ASN A 46 6.02 -12.44 -4.16
CA ASN A 46 5.08 -13.08 -5.09
C ASN A 46 4.92 -14.57 -4.78
N VAL A 47 4.56 -14.94 -3.55
CA VAL A 47 4.37 -16.37 -3.21
C VAL A 47 2.98 -16.60 -2.66
N ARG A 48 2.12 -17.19 -3.49
CA ARG A 48 0.98 -17.99 -3.02
C ARG A 48 1.56 -19.33 -2.59
N VAL A 49 1.80 -19.54 -1.30
CA VAL A 49 2.28 -20.81 -0.78
C VAL A 49 1.08 -21.74 -0.63
N ALA A 50 1.07 -22.85 -1.39
CA ALA A 50 0.15 -23.95 -1.15
C ALA A 50 0.76 -24.93 -0.13
N SER A 51 -0.07 -25.58 0.68
CA SER A 51 0.35 -26.59 1.65
C SER A 51 1.06 -27.76 0.94
N SER A 52 2.29 -28.10 1.37
CA SER A 52 3.05 -29.20 0.79
C SER A 52 2.66 -30.55 1.41
N ASP A 53 2.08 -31.43 0.60
CA ASP A 53 1.99 -32.86 0.89
C ASP A 53 3.33 -33.54 0.58
N THR A 54 3.82 -34.34 1.51
CA THR A 54 5.07 -35.10 1.41
C THR A 54 4.86 -36.40 0.63
N GLY A 55 5.63 -36.59 -0.45
CA GLY A 55 5.64 -37.85 -1.22
C GLY A 55 6.87 -37.97 -2.12
N SER A 56 7.74 -38.92 -1.80
CA SER A 56 9.01 -39.26 -2.47
C SER A 56 8.89 -39.60 -3.96
N ALA A 57 9.92 -39.25 -4.76
CA ALA A 57 10.88 -40.21 -5.35
C ALA A 57 11.81 -39.56 -6.40
N ALA A 58 13.06 -40.01 -6.39
CA ALA A 58 14.17 -39.58 -7.23
C ALA A 58 14.18 -40.22 -8.64
N SER A 59 14.81 -39.56 -9.61
CA SER A 59 15.82 -40.19 -10.50
C SER A 59 16.46 -39.17 -11.45
N ALA A 60 17.80 -39.25 -11.55
CA ALA A 60 18.68 -38.48 -12.42
C ALA A 60 18.91 -39.15 -13.80
N ALA A 61 19.29 -38.35 -14.81
CA ALA A 61 20.19 -38.65 -15.95
C ALA A 61 20.10 -37.48 -16.96
N SER A 62 21.09 -36.60 -17.16
CA SER A 62 22.40 -36.72 -17.83
C SER A 62 22.38 -36.80 -19.37
N ALA A 63 22.80 -35.68 -19.98
CA ALA A 63 23.71 -35.51 -21.13
C ALA A 63 23.34 -36.04 -22.54
N ALA A 64 23.39 -35.14 -23.54
CA ALA A 64 24.36 -35.20 -24.66
C ALA A 64 24.14 -34.08 -25.71
N THR A 65 25.22 -33.37 -26.03
CA THR A 65 25.54 -32.74 -27.33
C THR A 65 26.87 -33.37 -27.79
N PRO A 66 27.27 -33.40 -29.09
CA PRO A 66 27.85 -32.19 -29.74
C PRO A 66 27.84 -32.11 -31.30
N ALA A 67 28.16 -30.89 -31.79
CA ALA A 67 28.94 -30.51 -32.99
C ALA A 67 28.36 -30.77 -34.42
N THR A 68 28.63 -30.01 -35.50
CA THR A 68 29.90 -29.37 -35.96
C THR A 68 29.72 -28.40 -37.17
N ALA A 69 30.67 -27.46 -37.35
CA ALA A 69 31.21 -26.79 -38.58
C ALA A 69 30.33 -25.83 -39.42
N VAL A 70 30.62 -24.53 -39.65
CA VAL A 70 31.76 -23.72 -40.20
C VAL A 70 31.69 -23.47 -41.73
N THR A 71 31.82 -22.17 -42.10
CA THR A 71 32.20 -21.47 -43.38
C THR A 71 31.17 -20.36 -43.68
N GLY A 72 31.44 -19.11 -44.14
CA GLY A 72 32.62 -18.34 -44.49
C GLY A 72 32.17 -17.13 -45.38
N THR A 73 32.44 -15.90 -44.91
CA THR A 73 32.59 -14.59 -45.63
C THR A 73 31.57 -14.08 -46.67
N GLY A 74 31.11 -12.83 -46.49
CA GLY A 74 30.59 -11.96 -47.56
C GLY A 74 29.96 -10.66 -47.03
N ASP A 75 30.65 -9.53 -47.22
CA ASP A 75 30.14 -8.17 -46.98
C ASP A 75 28.90 -7.86 -47.84
N ASN A 76 27.86 -7.30 -47.22
CA ASN A 76 26.98 -6.31 -47.87
C ASN A 76 26.17 -5.55 -46.81
N VAL A 77 26.27 -4.22 -46.85
CA VAL A 77 25.55 -3.26 -46.02
C VAL A 77 24.29 -2.83 -46.79
N ASN A 78 23.15 -2.79 -46.07
CA ASN A 78 21.78 -2.45 -46.50
C ASN A 78 20.95 -3.57 -47.15
N ASP A 79 20.16 -4.27 -46.33
CA ASP A 79 18.68 -4.30 -46.40
C ASP A 79 18.13 -5.46 -45.55
N ALA A 80 17.28 -5.17 -44.56
CA ALA A 80 16.08 -5.94 -44.17
C ALA A 80 15.64 -5.59 -42.74
N VAL A 81 14.44 -5.01 -42.62
CA VAL A 81 13.66 -4.92 -41.39
C VAL A 81 13.41 -6.35 -40.86
N PRO A 82 13.62 -6.65 -39.55
CA PRO A 82 13.30 -7.97 -39.00
C PRO A 82 11.81 -8.28 -39.12
N ALA A 83 11.47 -9.51 -39.50
CA ALA A 83 10.10 -9.99 -39.53
C ALA A 83 9.45 -9.92 -38.13
N PRO A 84 8.14 -9.60 -38.03
CA PRO A 84 7.45 -9.54 -36.74
C PRO A 84 7.48 -10.89 -36.03
N ALA A 85 7.65 -10.85 -34.70
CA ALA A 85 7.66 -12.03 -33.85
C ALA A 85 6.36 -12.85 -34.02
N PRO A 86 6.45 -14.21 -34.02
CA PRO A 86 5.28 -15.05 -34.17
C PRO A 86 4.28 -14.85 -33.02
N ALA A 87 2.99 -14.93 -33.35
CA ALA A 87 1.89 -14.79 -32.42
C ALA A 87 1.99 -15.80 -31.27
N ARG A 88 1.76 -15.31 -30.04
CA ARG A 88 1.74 -16.08 -28.79
C ARG A 88 0.70 -17.22 -28.90
N GLN A 89 1.16 -18.47 -28.77
CA GLN A 89 0.27 -19.64 -28.73
C GLN A 89 -0.53 -19.70 -27.40
N PRO A 90 -1.74 -20.30 -27.39
CA PRO A 90 -2.58 -20.39 -26.20
C PRO A 90 -1.89 -21.15 -25.05
N ALA A 91 -2.07 -20.61 -23.84
CA ALA A 91 -1.41 -20.97 -22.61
C ALA A 91 -1.55 -22.45 -22.20
N GLU A 92 -0.53 -22.94 -21.49
CA GLU A 92 -0.56 -24.16 -20.67
C GLU A 92 -1.74 -24.16 -19.68
N PRO A 93 -2.26 -25.34 -19.30
CA PRO A 93 -3.45 -25.46 -18.47
C PRO A 93 -3.22 -24.83 -17.08
N THR A 94 -4.06 -23.84 -16.76
CA THR A 94 -4.20 -23.25 -15.43
C THR A 94 -4.47 -24.33 -14.39
N GLN A 95 -3.66 -24.34 -13.33
CA GLN A 95 -3.88 -25.14 -12.12
C GLN A 95 -5.31 -24.93 -11.59
N HIS A 96 -5.99 -26.03 -11.25
CA HIS A 96 -7.38 -26.04 -10.80
C HIS A 96 -7.56 -25.20 -9.52
N ALA A 97 -8.41 -24.18 -9.60
CA ALA A 97 -8.87 -23.40 -8.44
C ALA A 97 -9.60 -24.32 -7.43
N THR A 98 -9.21 -24.25 -6.16
CA THR A 98 -9.87 -24.98 -5.07
C THR A 98 -11.26 -24.37 -4.79
N ARG A 99 -12.17 -25.16 -4.19
CA ARG A 99 -13.56 -24.75 -3.87
C ARG A 99 -13.67 -23.47 -3.01
N ALA A 100 -12.60 -23.10 -2.30
CA ALA A 100 -12.52 -21.87 -1.51
C ALA A 100 -12.33 -20.61 -2.38
N ASP A 101 -11.83 -20.74 -3.62
CA ASP A 101 -11.61 -19.61 -4.53
C ASP A 101 -12.93 -19.02 -5.10
N SER A 102 -14.08 -19.68 -4.93
CA SER A 102 -15.36 -19.32 -5.56
C SER A 102 -16.42 -18.70 -4.63
N ALA A 103 -16.17 -18.60 -3.32
CA ALA A 103 -17.17 -18.09 -2.37
C ALA A 103 -17.01 -16.56 -2.15
N SER A 104 -18.13 -15.82 -2.20
CA SER A 104 -18.17 -14.41 -1.83
C SER A 104 -17.95 -14.22 -0.33
N LEU A 105 -17.23 -13.18 0.06
CA LEU A 105 -16.96 -12.82 1.46
C LEU A 105 -18.11 -12.01 2.07
N SER A 106 -18.38 -12.18 3.36
CA SER A 106 -19.43 -11.45 4.09
C SER A 106 -19.08 -11.28 5.58
N THR A 107 -19.97 -10.65 6.35
CA THR A 107 -19.88 -10.58 7.82
C THR A 107 -19.82 -11.95 8.49
N SER A 108 -20.38 -12.98 7.85
CA SER A 108 -20.41 -14.36 8.35
C SER A 108 -19.28 -15.23 7.79
N SER A 109 -18.34 -14.64 7.05
CA SER A 109 -17.12 -15.35 6.63
C SER A 109 -16.42 -15.92 7.87
N SER A 110 -16.25 -17.23 7.88
CA SER A 110 -15.56 -17.95 8.94
C SER A 110 -14.19 -18.40 8.44
N GLY A 111 -13.21 -18.45 9.35
CA GLY A 111 -11.85 -18.93 9.02
C GLY A 111 -10.95 -17.93 8.30
N LEU A 112 -11.33 -16.64 8.21
CA LEU A 112 -10.38 -15.58 7.85
C LEU A 112 -9.60 -15.14 9.07
N VAL A 113 -8.27 -15.14 8.99
CA VAL A 113 -7.39 -14.64 10.06
C VAL A 113 -6.47 -13.56 9.50
N LEU A 114 -6.57 -12.35 10.05
CA LEU A 114 -5.63 -11.26 9.78
C LEU A 114 -4.51 -11.32 10.82
N PHE A 115 -3.28 -11.54 10.35
CA PHE A 115 -2.06 -11.33 11.14
C PHE A 115 -1.65 -9.86 11.07
N ASP A 116 -1.48 -9.26 12.25
CA ASP A 116 -1.20 -7.85 12.47
C ASP A 116 -0.01 -7.67 13.41
N LEU A 117 0.59 -6.48 13.43
CA LEU A 117 1.71 -6.10 14.30
C LEU A 117 1.19 -5.32 15.51
N THR A 118 1.68 -5.65 16.71
CA THR A 118 1.42 -4.89 17.93
C THR A 118 2.69 -4.65 18.77
N ASP A 119 2.56 -3.91 19.87
CA ASP A 119 3.66 -3.45 20.71
C ASP A 119 4.26 -4.57 21.58
N LYS A 120 3.42 -5.45 22.11
CA LYS A 120 3.80 -6.54 23.01
C LYS A 120 2.79 -7.68 22.99
N ALA A 121 3.13 -8.80 23.62
CA ALA A 121 2.20 -9.92 23.75
C ALA A 121 0.86 -9.47 24.39
N ASN A 122 -0.26 -9.81 23.75
CA ASN A 122 -1.62 -9.38 24.12
C ASN A 122 -1.86 -7.85 24.06
N GLY A 123 -0.97 -7.11 23.40
CA GLY A 123 -1.13 -5.69 23.10
C GLY A 123 -2.24 -5.44 22.07
N THR A 124 -2.73 -4.20 22.06
CA THR A 124 -3.73 -3.75 21.07
C THR A 124 -3.22 -2.59 20.22
N ALA A 125 -2.04 -2.04 20.54
CA ALA A 125 -1.49 -0.89 19.84
C ALA A 125 -1.32 -1.20 18.35
N CYS A 126 -1.85 -0.32 17.51
CA CYS A 126 -1.84 -0.42 16.07
C CYS A 126 -1.19 0.84 15.48
N PHE A 127 -0.04 0.65 14.86
CA PHE A 127 0.81 1.74 14.36
C PHE A 127 1.38 1.47 12.97
N SER A 128 1.32 0.22 12.46
CA SER A 128 1.83 -0.07 11.12
C SER A 128 0.90 0.54 10.07
N PRO A 129 1.39 1.45 9.20
CA PRO A 129 0.56 2.02 8.15
C PRO A 129 0.03 0.95 7.18
N HIS A 130 0.73 -0.18 7.07
CA HIS A 130 0.36 -1.28 6.18
C HIS A 130 -0.76 -2.15 6.75
N THR A 131 -0.75 -2.43 8.05
CA THR A 131 -1.81 -3.26 8.65
C THR A 131 -3.10 -2.46 8.80
N ILE A 132 -2.99 -1.17 9.12
CA ILE A 132 -4.14 -0.25 9.21
C ILE A 132 -4.94 -0.24 7.91
N LYS A 133 -4.30 -0.09 6.73
CA LYS A 133 -5.07 -0.07 5.47
C LYS A 133 -5.88 -1.35 5.25
N THR A 134 -5.33 -2.52 5.56
CA THR A 134 -6.06 -3.79 5.47
C THR A 134 -7.20 -3.89 6.49
N ILE A 135 -7.00 -3.41 7.72
CA ILE A 135 -8.06 -3.36 8.74
C ILE A 135 -9.23 -2.47 8.26
N LEU A 136 -8.92 -1.33 7.64
CA LEU A 136 -9.93 -0.41 7.12
C LEU A 136 -10.61 -0.95 5.86
N ASP A 137 -9.90 -1.65 4.99
CA ASP A 137 -10.50 -2.38 3.85
C ASP A 137 -11.53 -3.42 4.33
N LEU A 138 -11.17 -4.24 5.32
CA LEU A 138 -12.07 -5.24 5.90
C LEU A 138 -13.30 -4.58 6.56
N LYS A 139 -13.13 -3.42 7.20
CA LYS A 139 -14.23 -2.64 7.76
C LYS A 139 -15.15 -2.08 6.68
N LEU A 140 -14.60 -1.43 5.65
CA LEU A 140 -15.38 -0.88 4.53
C LEU A 140 -16.26 -1.96 3.89
N LEU A 141 -15.69 -3.14 3.71
CA LEU A 141 -16.38 -4.28 3.15
C LEU A 141 -17.27 -5.03 4.16
N ASN A 142 -17.21 -4.67 5.45
CA ASN A 142 -17.94 -5.36 6.52
C ASN A 142 -17.72 -6.89 6.47
N VAL A 143 -16.45 -7.31 6.31
CA VAL A 143 -16.07 -8.73 6.28
C VAL A 143 -15.71 -9.18 7.69
N GLY A 144 -16.24 -10.34 8.10
CA GLY A 144 -15.89 -10.96 9.38
C GLY A 144 -14.51 -11.61 9.33
N TYR A 145 -13.68 -11.41 10.36
CA TYR A 145 -12.35 -12.00 10.49
C TYR A 145 -11.90 -12.11 11.95
N GLU A 146 -10.98 -13.04 12.22
CA GLU A 146 -10.21 -13.07 13.46
C GLU A 146 -8.95 -12.21 13.30
N ARG A 147 -8.62 -11.37 14.28
CA ARG A 147 -7.42 -10.53 14.26
C ARG A 147 -6.38 -11.07 15.24
N GLN A 148 -5.31 -11.66 14.72
CA GLN A 148 -4.16 -12.11 15.51
C GLN A 148 -3.10 -11.01 15.52
N ARG A 149 -2.93 -10.38 16.68
CA ARG A 149 -1.94 -9.34 16.91
C ARG A 149 -0.66 -9.97 17.44
N LEU A 150 0.44 -9.77 16.71
CA LEU A 150 1.73 -10.41 16.95
C LEU A 150 2.81 -9.35 17.20
N THR A 151 3.77 -9.68 18.05
CA THR A 151 5.00 -8.88 18.20
C THR A 151 5.95 -9.12 17.04
N PHE A 152 7.01 -8.31 16.90
CA PHE A 152 8.04 -8.56 15.90
C PHE A 152 8.67 -9.96 16.05
N ILE A 153 8.84 -10.42 17.28
CA ILE A 153 9.46 -11.72 17.57
C ILE A 153 8.53 -12.86 17.17
N GLN A 154 7.23 -12.76 17.49
CA GLN A 154 6.25 -13.75 17.06
C GLN A 154 6.12 -13.81 15.53
N ILE A 155 6.25 -12.67 14.84
CA ILE A 155 6.26 -12.64 13.37
C ILE A 155 7.51 -13.35 12.82
N ARG A 156 8.68 -13.12 13.42
CA ARG A 156 9.95 -13.68 12.94
C ARG A 156 10.18 -15.14 13.32
N ASN A 157 9.43 -15.65 14.29
CA ASN A 157 9.47 -17.04 14.70
C ASN A 157 8.18 -17.74 14.25
N ASP A 158 7.12 -17.66 15.06
CA ASP A 158 5.87 -18.40 14.91
C ASP A 158 5.22 -18.23 13.53
N LEU A 159 5.08 -16.99 13.04
CA LEU A 159 4.45 -16.73 11.74
C LEU A 159 5.33 -17.17 10.57
N ALA A 160 6.66 -17.01 10.69
CA ALA A 160 7.61 -17.41 9.66
C ALA A 160 7.63 -18.93 9.46
N GLU A 161 7.50 -19.71 10.53
CA GLU A 161 7.38 -21.18 10.45
C GLU A 161 6.09 -21.62 9.76
N ARG A 162 5.01 -20.83 9.89
CA ARG A 162 3.70 -21.15 9.29
C ARG A 162 3.57 -20.74 7.82
N ILE A 163 4.16 -19.60 7.44
CA ILE A 163 3.94 -18.99 6.12
C ILE A 163 5.20 -19.10 5.26
N ALA A 164 6.25 -18.38 5.63
CA ALA A 164 7.52 -18.34 4.92
C ALA A 164 8.56 -17.58 5.74
N ASP A 165 9.84 -17.88 5.49
CA ASP A 165 10.95 -17.06 5.97
C ASP A 165 10.75 -15.60 5.57
N ASN A 166 11.13 -14.67 6.46
CA ASN A 166 11.02 -13.23 6.26
C ASN A 166 9.60 -12.66 6.04
N VAL A 167 8.53 -13.44 6.27
CA VAL A 167 7.14 -12.97 6.18
C VAL A 167 6.91 -11.61 6.85
N THR A 168 6.12 -10.77 6.19
CA THR A 168 5.70 -9.46 6.69
C THR A 168 4.20 -9.44 6.94
N VAL A 169 3.76 -8.50 7.78
CA VAL A 169 2.34 -8.24 8.05
C VAL A 169 1.93 -6.89 7.47
N PRO A 170 0.68 -6.73 6.98
CA PRO A 170 -0.43 -7.67 7.13
C PRO A 170 -0.27 -8.93 6.28
N ALA A 171 -0.69 -10.05 6.85
CA ALA A 171 -0.87 -11.32 6.15
C ALA A 171 -2.26 -11.84 6.46
N LEU A 172 -2.93 -12.42 5.47
CA LEU A 172 -4.28 -12.94 5.58
C LEU A 172 -4.26 -14.45 5.36
N GLU A 173 -4.70 -15.22 6.34
CA GLU A 173 -5.05 -16.63 6.15
C GLU A 173 -6.49 -16.75 5.67
N LEU A 174 -6.69 -17.62 4.68
CA LEU A 174 -7.98 -17.98 4.12
C LEU A 174 -8.54 -19.23 4.78
N SER A 175 -9.84 -19.49 4.59
CA SER A 175 -10.53 -20.65 5.17
C SER A 175 -9.98 -22.01 4.73
N ASP A 176 -9.25 -22.06 3.61
CA ASP A 176 -8.57 -23.28 3.13
C ASP A 176 -7.13 -23.42 3.67
N GLY A 177 -6.71 -22.54 4.58
CA GLY A 177 -5.38 -22.52 5.17
C GLY A 177 -4.31 -21.87 4.30
N SER A 178 -4.64 -21.39 3.10
CA SER A 178 -3.69 -20.65 2.26
C SER A 178 -3.51 -19.20 2.75
N HIS A 179 -2.35 -18.61 2.42
CA HIS A 179 -1.99 -17.26 2.87
C HIS A 179 -1.85 -16.27 1.72
N ILE A 180 -2.21 -15.02 1.99
CA ILE A 180 -1.93 -13.86 1.16
C ILE A 180 -1.11 -12.88 2.00
N VAL A 181 0.10 -12.59 1.53
CA VAL A 181 0.97 -11.56 2.12
C VAL A 181 0.95 -10.33 1.24
N ASP A 182 1.44 -9.21 1.78
CA ASP A 182 1.35 -7.87 1.20
C ASP A 182 -0.06 -7.28 1.22
N SER A 183 -0.14 -6.05 1.72
CA SER A 183 -1.40 -5.35 1.94
C SER A 183 -2.13 -4.99 0.64
N TRP A 184 -1.40 -4.75 -0.46
CA TRP A 184 -2.00 -4.43 -1.75
C TRP A 184 -2.60 -5.68 -2.39
N ASN A 185 -1.88 -6.80 -2.33
CA ASN A 185 -2.38 -8.10 -2.76
C ASN A 185 -3.63 -8.52 -1.97
N ILE A 186 -3.65 -8.28 -0.66
CA ILE A 186 -4.84 -8.50 0.18
C ILE A 186 -6.00 -7.62 -0.31
N ALA A 187 -5.78 -6.32 -0.51
CA ALA A 187 -6.81 -5.41 -1.01
C ALA A 187 -7.38 -5.85 -2.37
N GLU A 188 -6.53 -6.30 -3.30
CA GLU A 188 -6.98 -6.86 -4.58
C GLU A 188 -7.76 -8.16 -4.45
N TYR A 189 -7.36 -9.03 -3.51
CA TYR A 189 -8.10 -10.25 -3.22
C TYR A 189 -9.50 -9.95 -2.67
N LEU A 190 -9.58 -9.02 -1.72
CA LEU A 190 -10.84 -8.60 -1.10
C LEU A 190 -11.77 -7.96 -2.12
N GLU A 191 -11.29 -7.02 -2.95
CA GLU A 191 -12.07 -6.39 -4.02
C GLU A 191 -12.71 -7.42 -4.96
N ARG A 192 -11.95 -8.44 -5.36
CA ARG A 192 -12.45 -9.46 -6.30
C ARG A 192 -13.52 -10.39 -5.72
N ARG A 193 -13.59 -10.51 -4.39
CA ARG A 193 -14.41 -11.52 -3.70
C ARG A 193 -15.50 -10.96 -2.81
N HIS A 194 -15.62 -9.64 -2.73
CA HIS A 194 -16.70 -9.00 -2.00
C HIS A 194 -17.97 -8.86 -2.87
N PRO A 195 -19.18 -9.12 -2.32
CA PRO A 195 -20.45 -8.97 -3.03
C PRO A 195 -20.68 -7.55 -3.57
N GLU A 196 -21.67 -7.38 -4.44
CA GLU A 196 -21.98 -6.06 -5.01
C GLU A 196 -22.39 -5.06 -3.92
N GLY A 197 -21.79 -3.86 -3.94
CA GLY A 197 -21.92 -2.83 -2.92
C GLY A 197 -20.66 -1.97 -2.83
N TYR A 198 -20.01 -1.99 -1.66
CA TYR A 198 -18.76 -1.26 -1.43
C TYR A 198 -17.60 -1.81 -2.28
N ARG A 199 -16.71 -0.90 -2.67
CA ARG A 199 -15.54 -1.19 -3.49
C ARG A 199 -14.33 -0.54 -2.82
N ILE A 200 -13.28 -1.32 -2.57
CA ILE A 200 -11.99 -0.87 -2.04
C ILE A 200 -11.37 0.12 -3.02
N PHE A 201 -11.41 -0.20 -4.31
CA PHE A 201 -10.79 0.63 -5.35
C PHE A 201 -11.77 1.44 -6.18
N GLY A 202 -13.05 1.05 -6.27
CA GLY A 202 -14.04 1.68 -7.15
C GLY A 202 -13.79 1.34 -8.63
N ASN A 203 -13.34 2.31 -9.42
CA ASN A 203 -13.01 2.13 -10.84
C ASN A 203 -11.49 2.19 -11.10
N SER A 204 -11.08 2.04 -12.35
CA SER A 204 -9.65 2.02 -12.72
C SER A 204 -8.90 3.31 -12.38
N SER A 205 -9.57 4.47 -12.37
CA SER A 205 -8.94 5.75 -12.07
C SER A 205 -8.73 5.94 -10.57
N THR A 206 -9.73 5.58 -9.76
CA THR A 206 -9.62 5.61 -8.30
C THR A 206 -8.64 4.54 -7.79
N LYS A 207 -8.52 3.40 -8.46
CA LYS A 207 -7.43 2.42 -8.21
C LYS A 207 -6.04 3.02 -8.48
N ARG A 208 -5.86 3.75 -9.59
CA ARG A 208 -4.59 4.44 -9.90
C ARG A 208 -4.29 5.54 -8.89
N LEU A 209 -5.30 6.26 -8.42
CA LEU A 209 -5.15 7.24 -7.34
C LEU A 209 -4.68 6.57 -6.05
N ALA A 210 -5.29 5.45 -5.65
CA ALA A 210 -4.86 4.68 -4.49
C ALA A 210 -3.43 4.17 -4.64
N ALA A 211 -3.03 3.68 -5.83
CA ALA A 211 -1.67 3.25 -6.10
C ALA A 211 -0.67 4.40 -5.99
N MET A 212 -1.02 5.57 -6.54
CA MET A 212 -0.20 6.78 -6.46
C MET A 212 -0.04 7.23 -5.01
N LEU A 213 -1.12 7.30 -4.23
CA LEU A 213 -1.08 7.68 -2.82
C LEU A 213 -0.30 6.67 -1.96
N ASN A 214 -0.43 5.37 -2.24
CA ASN A 214 0.36 4.33 -1.60
C ASN A 214 1.86 4.56 -1.84
N GLN A 215 2.25 4.86 -3.08
CA GLN A 215 3.63 5.18 -3.43
C GLN A 215 4.10 6.49 -2.81
N PHE A 216 3.28 7.54 -2.87
CA PHE A 216 3.54 8.86 -2.28
C PHE A 216 3.81 8.75 -0.76
N GLY A 217 3.00 7.96 -0.04
CA GLY A 217 3.23 7.70 1.37
C GLY A 217 4.62 7.09 1.63
N LYS A 218 5.01 6.09 0.83
CA LYS A 218 6.29 5.39 0.97
C LYS A 218 7.51 6.23 0.59
N THR A 219 7.46 6.96 -0.51
CA THR A 219 8.65 7.62 -1.08
C THR A 219 8.75 9.09 -0.76
N VAL A 220 7.64 9.74 -0.41
CA VAL A 220 7.60 11.19 -0.15
C VAL A 220 7.35 11.49 1.33
N LEU A 221 6.43 10.79 1.99
CA LEU A 221 6.14 11.05 3.40
C LEU A 221 7.03 10.28 4.37
N ALA A 222 7.25 8.98 4.13
CA ALA A 222 8.03 8.13 5.04
C ALA A 222 9.43 8.67 5.37
N PRO A 223 10.20 9.28 4.43
CA PRO A 223 11.49 9.91 4.74
C PRO A 223 11.43 10.99 5.82
N HIS A 224 10.28 11.64 6.01
CA HIS A 224 10.10 12.72 6.98
C HIS A 224 9.30 12.30 8.21
N ILE A 225 8.32 11.42 8.06
CA ILE A 225 7.54 10.88 9.19
C ILE A 225 8.31 9.80 9.94
N GLY A 226 9.02 8.93 9.23
CA GLY A 226 9.78 7.79 9.79
C GLY A 226 10.70 8.18 10.94
N PRO A 227 11.67 9.08 10.73
CA PRO A 227 12.58 9.50 11.78
C PRO A 227 11.87 10.03 13.03
N LEU A 228 10.76 10.76 12.87
CA LEU A 228 9.98 11.31 13.98
C LEU A 228 9.25 10.21 14.78
N ALA A 229 8.62 9.27 14.09
CA ALA A 229 7.75 8.24 14.69
C ALA A 229 8.53 7.05 15.27
N GLN A 230 9.63 6.65 14.64
CA GLN A 230 10.35 5.42 14.96
C GLN A 230 10.86 5.35 16.41
N LYS A 231 11.20 6.49 17.03
CA LYS A 231 11.60 6.55 18.44
C LYS A 231 10.44 6.22 19.38
N GLY A 232 9.25 6.73 19.10
CA GLY A 232 8.07 6.43 19.89
C GLY A 232 7.56 5.00 19.68
N VAL A 233 7.63 4.50 18.44
CA VAL A 233 7.36 3.09 18.12
C VAL A 233 8.32 2.15 18.85
N HIS A 234 9.61 2.48 18.90
CA HIS A 234 10.54 1.72 19.73
C HIS A 234 10.17 1.79 21.23
N GLY A 235 9.72 2.94 21.72
CA GLY A 235 9.38 3.15 23.13
C GLY A 235 8.14 2.40 23.62
N MET A 236 7.29 1.90 22.72
CA MET A 236 6.12 1.08 23.09
C MET A 236 6.42 -0.41 23.11
N PHE A 237 7.46 -0.86 22.41
CA PHE A 237 7.78 -2.29 22.30
C PHE A 237 8.17 -2.92 23.63
N ASP A 238 7.88 -4.23 23.75
CA ASP A 238 8.58 -5.07 24.72
C ASP A 238 10.10 -5.13 24.45
N ASP A 239 10.87 -5.53 25.45
CA ASP A 239 12.34 -5.46 25.41
C ASP A 239 12.94 -6.24 24.22
N GLU A 240 12.35 -7.39 23.88
CA GLU A 240 12.85 -8.23 22.80
C GLU A 240 12.56 -7.62 21.42
N SER A 241 11.33 -7.13 21.22
CA SER A 241 10.92 -6.46 19.98
C SER A 241 11.63 -5.12 19.81
N ALA A 242 11.86 -4.36 20.88
CA ALA A 242 12.63 -3.12 20.87
C ALA A 242 14.07 -3.37 20.41
N ARG A 243 14.72 -4.40 20.97
CA ARG A 243 16.08 -4.81 20.58
C ARG A 243 16.13 -5.30 19.14
N TYR A 244 15.22 -6.18 18.73
CA TYR A 244 15.13 -6.62 17.34
C TYR A 244 14.93 -5.44 16.39
N PHE A 245 14.06 -4.50 16.74
CA PHE A 245 13.79 -3.32 15.94
C PHE A 245 15.07 -2.50 15.75
N ALA A 246 15.69 -2.05 16.84
CA ALA A 246 16.88 -1.20 16.83
C ALA A 246 18.11 -1.87 16.22
N GLU A 247 18.32 -3.16 16.48
CA GLU A 247 19.56 -3.84 16.08
C GLU A 247 19.47 -4.49 14.70
N VAL A 248 18.28 -4.96 14.31
CA VAL A 248 18.08 -5.77 13.10
C VAL A 248 17.16 -5.09 12.10
N LYS A 249 15.91 -4.76 12.49
CA LYS A 249 14.91 -4.27 11.54
C LYS A 249 15.28 -2.95 10.88
N ILE A 250 15.79 -2.01 11.68
CA ILE A 250 16.26 -0.71 11.21
C ILE A 250 17.78 -0.58 11.27
N GLY A 251 18.45 -1.40 12.10
CA GLY A 251 19.91 -1.46 12.22
C GLY A 251 20.53 -0.42 13.17
N LYS A 252 21.61 -0.83 13.86
CA LYS A 252 22.25 -0.05 14.94
C LYS A 252 22.67 1.37 14.53
N GLN A 253 23.27 1.50 13.35
CA GLN A 253 23.74 2.80 12.86
C GLN A 253 22.58 3.79 12.66
N ARG A 254 21.49 3.30 12.05
CA ARG A 254 20.30 4.08 11.80
C ARG A 254 19.57 4.41 13.09
N TRP A 255 19.46 3.45 14.00
CA TRP A 255 18.88 3.68 15.32
C TRP A 255 19.66 4.75 16.09
N ALA A 256 21.00 4.73 16.05
CA ALA A 256 21.82 5.76 16.67
C ALA A 256 21.52 7.16 16.08
N LYS A 257 21.37 7.27 14.75
CA LYS A 257 20.97 8.51 14.09
C LYS A 257 19.59 8.99 14.54
N ILE A 258 18.57 8.13 14.53
CA ILE A 258 17.19 8.46 14.90
C ILE A 258 17.08 8.84 16.38
N SER A 259 17.63 8.02 17.27
CA SER A 259 17.52 8.20 18.71
C SER A 259 18.25 9.45 19.21
N GLY A 260 19.32 9.83 18.51
CA GLY A 260 20.16 11.01 18.76
C GLY A 260 19.80 12.28 18.00
N MET A 261 18.70 12.31 17.22
CA MET A 261 18.30 13.51 16.47
C MET A 261 18.12 14.74 17.37
N THR A 262 18.68 15.86 16.94
CA THR A 262 18.53 17.16 17.56
C THR A 262 17.13 17.72 17.38
N GLN A 263 16.77 18.76 18.15
CA GLN A 263 15.51 19.47 17.96
C GLN A 263 15.39 20.10 16.57
N ALA A 264 16.46 20.71 16.06
CA ALA A 264 16.46 21.36 14.75
C ALA A 264 16.23 20.37 13.59
N GLU A 265 16.83 19.18 13.65
CA GLU A 265 16.59 18.13 12.64
C GLU A 265 15.14 17.63 12.67
N ARG A 266 14.56 17.47 13.87
CA ARG A 266 13.15 17.10 14.00
C ARG A 266 12.22 18.17 13.44
N ASP A 267 12.50 19.44 13.74
CA ASP A 267 11.71 20.56 13.20
C ASP A 267 11.80 20.59 11.68
N ALA A 268 12.97 20.33 11.10
CA ALA A 268 13.14 20.22 9.65
C ALA A 268 12.30 19.07 9.06
N HIS A 269 12.27 17.89 9.68
CA HIS A 269 11.41 16.79 9.26
C HIS A 269 9.91 17.16 9.32
N VAL A 270 9.47 17.85 10.37
CA VAL A 270 8.08 18.34 10.50
C VAL A 270 7.74 19.29 9.35
N GLN A 271 8.59 20.30 9.10
CA GLN A 271 8.35 21.28 8.03
C GLN A 271 8.33 20.62 6.65
N GLN A 272 9.22 19.65 6.40
CA GLN A 272 9.19 18.90 5.15
C GLN A 272 7.91 18.08 5.00
N ALA A 273 7.46 17.38 6.05
CA ALA A 273 6.21 16.63 6.00
C ALA A 273 5.00 17.55 5.68
N ILE A 274 4.92 18.73 6.32
CA ILE A 274 3.89 19.74 6.05
C ILE A 274 3.93 20.19 4.58
N ALA A 275 5.13 20.49 4.07
CA ALA A 275 5.30 20.95 2.69
C ALA A 275 4.91 19.87 1.67
N LYS A 276 5.24 18.61 1.92
CA LYS A 276 4.86 17.49 1.02
C LYS A 276 3.37 17.23 1.02
N LEU A 277 2.69 17.45 2.15
CA LEU A 277 1.23 17.34 2.24
C LEU A 277 0.47 18.40 1.43
N GLU A 278 1.13 19.43 0.89
CA GLU A 278 0.47 20.41 0.00
C GLU A 278 -0.16 19.73 -1.23
N VAL A 279 0.43 18.66 -1.75
CA VAL A 279 -0.15 17.89 -2.87
C VAL A 279 -1.49 17.26 -2.46
N VAL A 280 -1.59 16.78 -1.23
CA VAL A 280 -2.83 16.23 -0.65
C VAL A 280 -3.84 17.33 -0.40
N ASN A 281 -3.40 18.48 0.11
CA ASN A 281 -4.24 19.67 0.26
C ASN A 281 -4.85 20.11 -1.08
N ALA A 282 -4.05 20.14 -2.14
CA ALA A 282 -4.52 20.41 -3.50
C ALA A 282 -5.57 19.39 -3.94
N MET A 283 -5.33 18.08 -3.78
CA MET A 283 -6.33 17.05 -4.14
C MET A 283 -7.67 17.24 -3.43
N LEU A 284 -7.67 17.56 -2.13
CA LEU A 284 -8.90 17.80 -1.36
C LEU A 284 -9.59 19.14 -1.68
N THR A 285 -8.97 20.00 -2.49
CA THR A 285 -9.50 21.33 -2.86
C THR A 285 -9.73 21.50 -4.36
N CYS A 286 -9.20 20.61 -5.20
CA CYS A 286 -9.24 20.73 -6.66
C CYS A 286 -10.54 20.24 -7.33
N GLU A 287 -11.48 19.59 -6.63
CA GLU A 287 -12.83 19.31 -7.14
C GLU A 287 -13.87 20.10 -6.33
N GLY A 288 -14.66 21.05 -6.83
CA GLY A 288 -15.23 21.28 -8.14
C GLY A 288 -16.49 22.12 -7.89
N GLY A 289 -16.54 23.34 -8.42
CA GLY A 289 -17.78 24.12 -8.47
C GLY A 289 -18.86 23.37 -9.25
N PRO A 290 -20.13 23.83 -9.23
CA PRO A 290 -21.30 23.08 -9.72
C PRO A 290 -21.31 22.59 -11.18
N ASP A 291 -20.25 22.78 -11.98
CA ASP A 291 -20.21 22.54 -13.43
C ASP A 291 -19.26 21.41 -13.90
N SER A 292 -18.62 20.64 -13.02
CA SER A 292 -17.60 19.65 -13.47
C SER A 292 -18.14 18.29 -13.96
N THR A 293 -19.45 18.11 -14.09
CA THR A 293 -20.03 16.99 -14.86
C THR A 293 -20.56 17.49 -16.20
N PRO A 294 -20.05 17.01 -17.36
CA PRO A 294 -20.72 17.26 -18.63
C PRO A 294 -22.11 16.60 -18.59
N ARG A 295 -23.18 17.40 -18.47
CA ARG A 295 -24.55 16.93 -18.70
C ARG A 295 -24.84 16.88 -20.20
N HIS A 296 -24.18 16.03 -20.96
CA HIS A 296 -24.68 15.68 -22.30
C HIS A 296 -24.30 14.23 -22.63
N PRO A 297 -25.27 13.37 -22.99
CA PRO A 297 -24.95 12.21 -23.81
C PRO A 297 -24.39 12.75 -25.13
N ILE A 298 -23.32 12.13 -25.64
CA ILE A 298 -22.89 12.33 -27.03
C ILE A 298 -23.99 11.74 -27.90
N GLU A 299 -24.98 12.55 -28.27
CA GLU A 299 -25.98 12.18 -29.29
C GLU A 299 -25.29 12.17 -30.65
N SER A 300 -25.39 11.02 -31.33
CA SER A 300 -24.94 10.88 -32.70
C SER A 300 -25.74 11.82 -33.60
N VAL A 301 -25.03 12.65 -34.35
CA VAL A 301 -25.60 13.50 -35.39
C VAL A 301 -26.31 12.62 -36.42
N VAL A 302 -27.63 12.69 -36.45
CA VAL A 302 -28.45 12.39 -37.63
C VAL A 302 -29.44 13.54 -37.83
N ASP A 303 -29.41 14.09 -39.02
CA ASP A 303 -30.24 15.18 -39.54
C ASP A 303 -31.74 15.01 -39.26
N ALA A 304 -32.41 16.11 -38.91
CA ALA A 304 -33.69 16.47 -39.54
C ALA A 304 -34.09 17.92 -39.21
N SER A 305 -34.16 18.72 -40.26
CA SER A 305 -34.90 19.96 -40.43
C SER A 305 -36.27 20.02 -39.75
N SER A 306 -36.60 21.14 -39.07
CA SER A 306 -37.74 21.99 -39.44
C SER A 306 -37.94 23.17 -38.48
N SER A 307 -38.23 24.31 -39.11
CA SER A 307 -38.51 25.66 -38.64
C SER A 307 -39.67 25.81 -37.64
N SER A 308 -39.59 26.79 -36.74
CA SER A 308 -40.54 27.92 -36.63
C SER A 308 -40.24 28.84 -35.43
N GLN A 309 -40.81 30.03 -35.50
CA GLN A 309 -40.35 31.32 -34.97
C GLN A 309 -41.38 31.90 -33.97
N PHE A 310 -40.91 32.72 -33.01
CA PHE A 310 -41.64 33.77 -32.22
C PHE A 310 -42.79 33.29 -31.28
N VAL A 311 -43.10 33.86 -30.10
CA VAL A 311 -43.19 35.25 -29.58
C VAL A 311 -43.06 35.21 -28.04
N GLY A 312 -42.49 36.25 -27.41
CA GLY A 312 -42.50 36.43 -25.95
C GLY A 312 -43.63 37.32 -25.42
N ALA A 313 -44.03 37.15 -24.15
CA ALA A 313 -44.58 38.21 -23.28
C ALA A 313 -44.79 37.72 -21.82
N ASN A 314 -44.23 38.50 -20.89
CA ASN A 314 -44.67 38.87 -19.52
C ASN A 314 -45.29 37.86 -18.53
N GLY A 315 -44.81 37.95 -17.28
CA GLY A 315 -45.65 37.75 -16.09
C GLY A 315 -44.89 37.27 -14.86
N GLY A 316 -44.75 38.14 -13.85
CA GLY A 316 -43.91 37.95 -12.68
C GLY A 316 -44.17 36.71 -11.82
N ALA A 317 -43.13 36.29 -11.11
CA ALA A 317 -43.20 35.93 -9.70
C ALA A 317 -41.78 35.96 -9.15
N SER A 318 -41.55 36.84 -8.17
CA SER A 318 -40.41 36.84 -7.27
C SER A 318 -40.42 35.54 -6.45
N GLY A 319 -39.97 34.46 -7.05
CA GLY A 319 -39.62 33.23 -6.36
C GLY A 319 -38.15 33.30 -6.00
N GLY A 320 -37.83 33.66 -4.76
CA GLY A 320 -36.48 33.54 -4.25
C GLY A 320 -35.96 32.13 -4.52
N VAL A 321 -35.00 32.02 -5.44
CA VAL A 321 -34.24 30.80 -5.65
C VAL A 321 -33.52 30.57 -4.34
N ARG A 322 -34.06 29.64 -3.54
CA ARG A 322 -33.40 29.14 -2.34
C ARG A 322 -32.01 28.73 -2.79
N SER A 323 -31.00 29.44 -2.28
CA SER A 323 -29.59 29.14 -2.45
C SER A 323 -29.43 27.63 -2.49
N ALA A 324 -29.12 27.10 -3.67
CA ALA A 324 -28.78 25.70 -3.82
C ALA A 324 -27.75 25.38 -2.73
N SER A 325 -28.03 24.31 -1.98
CA SER A 325 -27.12 23.72 -1.02
C SER A 325 -25.71 23.80 -1.60
N ARG A 326 -24.79 24.55 -0.95
CA ARG A 326 -23.37 24.49 -1.29
C ARG A 326 -23.03 23.00 -1.23
N SER A 327 -22.82 22.37 -2.38
CA SER A 327 -22.37 20.98 -2.43
C SER A 327 -21.18 20.89 -1.49
N LYS A 328 -21.33 20.14 -0.39
CA LYS A 328 -20.21 19.87 0.50
C LYS A 328 -19.15 19.25 -0.41
N GLN A 329 -17.97 19.84 -0.41
CA GLN A 329 -16.82 19.28 -1.12
C GLN A 329 -16.66 17.81 -0.68
N PRO A 330 -16.42 16.89 -1.62
CA PRO A 330 -16.19 15.50 -1.28
C PRO A 330 -15.00 15.44 -0.31
N LEU A 331 -15.20 14.74 0.80
CA LEU A 331 -14.19 14.65 1.86
C LEU A 331 -13.15 13.57 1.56
N TRP A 332 -13.53 12.58 0.76
CA TRP A 332 -12.74 11.40 0.39
C TRP A 332 -12.07 11.58 -0.96
N PHE A 333 -10.86 11.03 -1.12
CA PHE A 333 -10.07 11.23 -2.34
C PHE A 333 -10.73 10.69 -3.61
N ALA A 334 -11.48 9.59 -3.50
CA ALA A 334 -12.21 9.00 -4.61
C ALA A 334 -13.59 9.63 -4.84
N GLY A 335 -14.00 10.58 -3.99
CA GLY A 335 -15.38 11.03 -3.89
C GLY A 335 -16.33 9.97 -3.31
N GLY A 336 -17.63 10.27 -3.32
CA GLY A 336 -18.67 9.36 -2.81
C GLY A 336 -18.97 9.53 -1.32
N GLU A 337 -19.72 8.57 -0.77
CA GLU A 337 -20.21 8.60 0.62
C GLU A 337 -19.21 7.98 1.61
N GLU A 338 -18.40 7.02 1.17
CA GLU A 338 -17.44 6.28 2.00
C GLU A 338 -15.98 6.55 1.60
N PRO A 339 -15.03 6.47 2.55
CA PRO A 339 -13.61 6.45 2.22
C PRO A 339 -13.24 5.16 1.49
N THR A 340 -12.16 5.21 0.72
CA THR A 340 -11.68 4.07 -0.09
C THR A 340 -10.24 3.73 0.27
N HIS A 341 -9.67 2.72 -0.40
CA HIS A 341 -8.25 2.38 -0.24
C HIS A 341 -7.32 3.58 -0.47
N ALA A 342 -7.72 4.54 -1.31
CA ALA A 342 -6.99 5.78 -1.52
C ALA A 342 -6.83 6.60 -0.24
N ASP A 343 -7.88 6.66 0.60
CA ASP A 343 -7.85 7.30 1.90
C ASP A 343 -7.03 6.47 2.90
N PHE A 344 -7.24 5.16 2.91
CA PHE A 344 -6.63 4.27 3.90
C PHE A 344 -5.10 4.20 3.81
N VAL A 345 -4.54 4.18 2.60
CA VAL A 345 -3.08 4.16 2.40
C VAL A 345 -2.41 5.41 2.97
N LEU A 346 -3.08 6.57 2.90
CA LEU A 346 -2.55 7.82 3.46
C LEU A 346 -2.84 7.92 4.96
N PHE A 347 -4.04 7.51 5.40
CA PHE A 347 -4.44 7.58 6.80
C PHE A 347 -3.58 6.68 7.70
N GLY A 348 -3.09 5.55 7.19
CA GLY A 348 -2.09 4.74 7.88
C GLY A 348 -0.84 5.54 8.29
N TRP A 349 -0.37 6.46 7.44
CA TRP A 349 0.76 7.35 7.77
C TRP A 349 0.42 8.40 8.81
N TYR A 350 -0.83 8.87 8.85
CA TYR A 350 -1.31 9.73 9.94
C TYR A 350 -1.21 8.99 11.28
N VAL A 351 -1.78 7.79 11.37
CA VAL A 351 -1.72 6.98 12.59
C VAL A 351 -0.27 6.68 12.99
N PHE A 352 0.57 6.23 12.06
CA PHE A 352 1.99 5.99 12.36
C PHE A 352 2.70 7.24 12.91
N SER A 353 2.39 8.43 12.37
CA SER A 353 3.00 9.68 12.85
C SER A 353 2.63 10.05 14.29
N ARG A 354 1.49 9.55 14.81
CA ARG A 354 1.08 9.79 16.21
C ARG A 354 2.04 9.17 17.22
N ALA A 355 2.81 8.15 16.82
CA ALA A 355 3.90 7.62 17.65
C ALA A 355 4.99 8.67 17.93
N ALA A 356 5.14 9.72 17.12
CA ALA A 356 6.02 10.85 17.43
C ALA A 356 5.49 11.75 18.56
N GLY A 357 4.27 11.48 19.05
CA GLY A 357 3.52 12.26 20.03
C GLY A 357 2.41 13.10 19.38
N GLU A 358 1.30 13.25 20.09
CA GLU A 358 0.09 13.94 19.59
C GLU A 358 0.39 15.35 19.07
N LYS A 359 1.25 16.10 19.76
CA LYS A 359 1.64 17.45 19.35
C LYS A 359 2.28 17.46 17.95
N VAL A 360 3.22 16.55 17.70
CA VAL A 360 3.95 16.48 16.42
C VAL A 360 3.01 16.05 15.29
N ALA A 361 2.18 15.04 15.53
CA ALA A 361 1.19 14.60 14.55
C ALA A 361 0.20 15.71 14.19
N ARG A 362 -0.29 16.47 15.18
CA ARG A 362 -1.16 17.63 14.92
C ARG A 362 -0.43 18.73 14.15
N GLU A 363 0.82 19.02 14.48
CA GLU A 363 1.60 20.03 13.77
C GLU A 363 1.74 19.70 12.28
N ILE A 364 1.98 18.42 11.94
CA ILE A 364 2.10 17.96 10.56
C ILE A 364 0.74 17.98 9.84
N TRP A 365 -0.23 17.25 10.38
CA TRP A 365 -1.44 16.92 9.64
C TRP A 365 -2.52 17.99 9.73
N PHE A 366 -2.45 18.89 10.73
CA PHE A 366 -3.44 19.96 10.92
C PHE A 366 -2.95 21.31 10.39
N ALA A 367 -1.75 21.37 9.81
CA ALA A 367 -1.24 22.55 9.13
C ALA A 367 -2.19 23.02 8.00
N HIS A 368 -2.78 22.06 7.28
CA HIS A 368 -3.74 22.31 6.20
C HIS A 368 -5.17 22.04 6.67
N LYS A 369 -6.06 23.04 6.57
CA LYS A 369 -7.46 22.93 7.04
C LYS A 369 -8.25 21.78 6.36
N PRO A 370 -8.13 21.53 5.04
CA PRO A 370 -8.81 20.39 4.41
C PRO A 370 -8.32 19.05 4.93
N ILE A 371 -7.00 18.89 5.08
CA ILE A 371 -6.40 17.65 5.62
C ILE A 371 -6.85 17.43 7.06
N LYS A 372 -6.88 18.47 7.90
CA LYS A 372 -7.42 18.37 9.26
C LYS A 372 -8.84 17.79 9.26
N LYS A 373 -9.73 18.32 8.42
CA LYS A 373 -11.12 17.84 8.32
C LYS A 373 -11.21 16.40 7.83
N TRP A 374 -10.38 16.04 6.84
CA TRP A 374 -10.28 14.67 6.35
C TRP A 374 -9.81 13.71 7.45
N VAL A 375 -8.78 14.08 8.25
CA VAL A 375 -8.33 13.28 9.39
C VAL A 375 -9.42 13.12 10.44
N GLU A 376 -10.10 14.21 10.81
CA GLU A 376 -11.19 14.18 11.79
C GLU A 376 -12.32 13.25 11.34
N ALA A 377 -12.68 13.28 10.05
CA ALA A 377 -13.70 12.39 9.51
C ALA A 377 -13.23 10.94 9.35
N MET A 378 -11.96 10.70 9.00
CA MET A 378 -11.40 9.35 9.02
C MET A 378 -11.46 8.74 10.42
N LEU A 379 -11.13 9.51 11.46
CA LEU A 379 -11.23 9.07 12.85
C LEU A 379 -12.68 8.77 13.26
N GLU A 380 -13.61 9.65 12.89
CA GLU A 380 -15.05 9.44 13.11
C GLU A 380 -15.54 8.17 12.39
N TRP A 381 -15.17 7.99 11.12
CA TRP A 381 -15.53 6.82 10.32
C TRP A 381 -14.97 5.52 10.91
N CYS A 382 -13.73 5.54 11.40
CA CYS A 382 -13.09 4.39 12.03
C CYS A 382 -13.89 3.90 13.25
N GLY A 383 -14.50 4.81 14.02
CA GLY A 383 -15.23 4.48 15.25
C GLY A 383 -14.32 3.81 16.28
N ASP A 384 -14.78 2.70 16.87
CA ASP A 384 -14.05 2.02 17.94
C ASP A 384 -12.66 1.49 17.54
N LEU A 385 -12.41 1.25 16.25
CA LEU A 385 -11.07 0.88 15.76
C LEU A 385 -10.02 1.96 16.07
N ALA A 386 -10.44 3.23 16.14
CA ALA A 386 -9.54 4.34 16.44
C ALA A 386 -8.94 4.26 17.85
N ASN A 387 -9.55 3.50 18.77
CA ASN A 387 -9.04 3.28 20.12
C ASN A 387 -7.74 2.46 20.14
N ASP A 388 -7.52 1.61 19.13
CA ASP A 388 -6.30 0.82 18.97
C ASP A 388 -5.15 1.64 18.35
N PHE A 389 -5.45 2.78 17.71
CA PHE A 389 -4.45 3.60 17.00
C PHE A 389 -3.60 4.40 17.99
N VAL A 390 -2.28 4.22 17.92
CA VAL A 390 -1.28 4.90 18.77
C VAL A 390 -1.40 6.41 18.71
#